data_AF-A0A1F4BC38-F1
#
_entry.id   AF-A0A1F4BC38-F1
#
_cell.length_a   1.000
_cell.length_b   1.000
_cell.length_c   1.000
_cell.angle_alpha   90.00
_cell.angle_beta   90.00
_cell.angle_gamma   90.00
#
_symmetry.space_group_name_H-M   'P 1'
#
loop_
_entity.id
_entity.type
_entity.pdbx_description
1 polymer ?
#
loop_
_entity_poly.entity_id
_entity_poly.type
_entity_poly.pdbx_seq_one_letter_code
_entity_poly.pdbx_strand_id
1 'polypeptide(L)'
;EPPTALVCVNRSAATHAAIAGSGAFCINVLRTEDADLANAFSGTQSGEARFRAGEWLLLASGAPALASALASFDCRVASSLDHGTHTVFLGEVAGLVLGRRGKPLLYASGQYARLIPLAHGAPLPEGFDHWVDV
;
A
#
# COMPACT_ATOMS: atom_id res chain seq x y z
N GLU A 1 -5.23 23.04 5.60
CA GLU A 1 -4.30 22.10 4.94
C GLU A 1 -4.98 20.74 4.82
N PRO A 2 -5.08 20.14 3.63
CA PRO A 2 -5.62 18.79 3.47
C PRO A 2 -4.57 17.72 3.85
N PRO A 3 -4.98 16.55 4.38
CA PRO A 3 -4.08 15.42 4.57
C PRO A 3 -3.51 14.95 3.23
N THR A 4 -2.19 14.73 3.17
CA THR A 4 -1.49 14.33 1.95
C THR A 4 -0.82 12.97 2.12
N ALA A 5 -0.98 12.10 1.12
CA ALA A 5 -0.24 10.86 0.99
C ALA A 5 0.62 10.90 -0.28
N LEU A 6 1.69 10.11 -0.31
CA LEU A 6 2.52 9.97 -1.50
C LEU A 6 2.76 8.51 -1.86
N VAL A 7 2.91 8.26 -3.16
CA VAL A 7 3.33 6.96 -3.70
C VAL A 7 4.42 7.16 -4.75
N CYS A 8 5.45 6.31 -4.73
CA CYS A 8 6.50 6.28 -5.74
C CYS A 8 6.23 5.10 -6.68
N VAL A 9 5.95 5.39 -7.96
CA VAL A 9 5.56 4.36 -8.92
C VAL A 9 6.53 4.36 -10.10
N ASN A 10 7.05 3.18 -10.43
CA ASN A 10 7.92 3.01 -11.60
C ASN A 10 7.13 3.37 -12.88
N ARG A 11 7.72 4.18 -13.76
CA ARG A 11 7.07 4.67 -14.99
C ARG A 11 6.76 3.56 -16.00
N SER A 12 7.39 2.39 -15.89
CA SER A 12 7.06 1.23 -16.72
C SER A 12 5.83 0.45 -16.22
N ALA A 13 5.36 0.71 -15.00
CA ALA A 13 4.24 -0.02 -14.42
C ALA A 13 2.90 0.44 -15.02
N ALA A 14 1.99 -0.51 -15.31
CA ALA A 14 0.64 -0.18 -15.75
C ALA A 14 -0.11 0.72 -14.74
N THR A 15 0.17 0.58 -13.45
CA THR A 15 -0.37 1.43 -12.38
C THR A 15 0.05 2.89 -12.57
N HIS A 16 1.27 3.17 -13.04
CA HIS A 16 1.71 4.54 -13.32
C HIS A 16 0.82 5.20 -14.37
N ALA A 17 0.63 4.54 -15.52
CA ALA A 17 -0.23 5.03 -16.59
C ALA A 17 -1.68 5.26 -16.12
N ALA A 18 -2.21 4.36 -15.28
CA ALA A 18 -3.55 4.50 -14.70
C ALA A 18 -3.66 5.73 -13.79
N ILE A 19 -2.69 5.96 -12.91
CA ILE A 19 -2.69 7.13 -12.01
C ILE A 19 -2.52 8.43 -12.81
N ALA A 20 -1.57 8.46 -13.74
CA ALA A 20 -1.32 9.64 -14.57
C ALA A 20 -2.52 10.01 -15.45
N GLY A 21 -3.23 9.02 -15.99
CA GLY A 21 -4.40 9.24 -16.84
C GLY A 21 -5.68 9.60 -16.07
N SER A 22 -5.88 9.01 -14.88
CA SER A 22 -7.08 9.27 -14.07
C SER A 22 -6.95 10.45 -13.11
N GLY A 23 -5.73 10.82 -12.72
CA GLY A 23 -5.48 11.82 -11.69
C GLY A 23 -5.89 11.36 -10.28
N ALA A 24 -6.06 10.06 -10.06
CA ALA A 24 -6.47 9.50 -8.78
C ALA A 24 -5.76 8.18 -8.46
N PHE A 25 -5.67 7.86 -7.17
CA PHE A 25 -5.19 6.57 -6.69
C PHE A 25 -5.81 6.21 -5.34
N CYS A 26 -5.83 4.92 -5.03
CA CYS A 26 -6.21 4.44 -3.71
C CYS A 26 -5.06 3.67 -3.06
N ILE A 27 -4.75 4.00 -1.80
CA ILE A 27 -3.80 3.22 -0.99
C ILE A 27 -4.62 2.25 -0.13
N ASN A 28 -4.42 0.95 -0.33
CA ASN A 28 -5.04 -0.11 0.47
C ASN A 28 -4.01 -0.69 1.44
N VAL A 29 -4.25 -0.56 2.75
CA VAL A 29 -3.41 -1.17 3.80
C VAL A 29 -3.87 -2.61 3.99
N LEU A 30 -3.07 -3.55 3.50
CA LEU A 30 -3.41 -4.97 3.45
C LEU A 30 -3.36 -5.65 4.83
N ARG A 31 -4.17 -6.70 5.01
CA ARG A 31 -4.10 -7.59 6.17
C ARG A 31 -3.10 -8.70 5.97
N THR A 32 -2.64 -9.31 7.06
CA THR A 32 -1.73 -10.47 7.05
C THR A 32 -2.22 -11.60 6.12
N GLU A 33 -3.53 -11.78 5.95
CA GLU A 33 -4.13 -12.81 5.09
C GLU A 33 -4.10 -12.47 3.58
N ASP A 34 -3.85 -11.21 3.21
CA ASP A 34 -3.90 -10.72 1.82
C ASP A 34 -2.60 -10.95 1.03
N ALA A 35 -1.75 -11.91 1.44
CA ALA A 35 -0.47 -12.18 0.78
C ALA A 35 -0.64 -12.62 -0.70
N ASP A 36 -1.63 -13.47 -0.98
CA ASP A 36 -1.93 -13.90 -2.35
C ASP A 36 -2.46 -12.75 -3.21
N LEU A 37 -3.23 -11.84 -2.61
CA LEU A 37 -3.67 -10.61 -3.27
C LEU A 37 -2.48 -9.69 -3.57
N ALA A 38 -1.56 -9.52 -2.61
CA ALA A 38 -0.35 -8.75 -2.83
C ALA A 38 0.49 -9.33 -3.99
N ASN A 39 0.59 -10.65 -4.08
CA ASN A 39 1.25 -11.34 -5.20
C ASN A 39 0.55 -11.10 -6.54
N ALA A 40 -0.78 -11.09 -6.59
CA ALA A 40 -1.53 -10.78 -7.81
C ALA A 40 -1.18 -9.39 -8.37
N PHE A 41 -0.91 -8.42 -7.49
CA PHE A 41 -0.53 -7.05 -7.85
C PHE A 41 0.98 -6.82 -8.02
N SER A 42 1.85 -7.80 -7.70
CA SER A 42 3.31 -7.68 -7.83
C SER A 42 3.86 -8.07 -9.21
N GLY A 43 2.97 -8.37 -10.17
CA GLY A 43 3.33 -8.71 -11.55
C GLY A 43 3.04 -10.15 -11.95
N THR A 44 2.51 -10.99 -11.04
CA THR A 44 2.06 -12.35 -11.38
C THR A 44 0.81 -12.35 -12.27
N GLN A 45 0.01 -11.29 -12.22
CA GLN A 45 -1.18 -11.08 -13.05
C GLN A 45 -1.13 -9.70 -13.74
N SER A 46 -1.89 -9.56 -14.83
CA SER A 46 -1.95 -8.33 -15.63
C SER A 46 -3.40 -7.84 -15.80
N GLY A 47 -3.54 -6.57 -16.17
CA GLY A 47 -4.84 -5.95 -16.44
C GLY A 47 -5.88 -6.16 -15.33
N GLU A 48 -7.11 -6.49 -15.73
CA GLU A 48 -8.26 -6.71 -14.84
C GLU A 48 -8.17 -7.99 -14.02
N ALA A 49 -7.34 -8.97 -14.42
CA ALA A 49 -7.27 -10.26 -13.74
C ALA A 49 -6.90 -10.11 -12.25
N ARG A 50 -6.02 -9.15 -11.93
CA ARG A 50 -5.61 -8.84 -10.56
C ARG A 50 -6.79 -8.48 -9.63
N PHE A 51 -7.85 -7.87 -10.19
CA PHE A 51 -9.03 -7.45 -9.44
C PHE A 51 -10.03 -8.59 -9.22
N ARG A 52 -9.77 -9.78 -9.75
CA ARG A 52 -10.54 -10.99 -9.40
C ARG A 52 -10.20 -11.52 -8.01
N ALA A 53 -9.03 -11.17 -7.48
CA ALA A 53 -8.67 -11.43 -6.11
C ALA A 53 -9.27 -10.35 -5.21
N GLY A 54 -10.20 -10.74 -4.33
CA GLY A 54 -10.85 -9.85 -3.38
C GLY A 54 -12.12 -9.16 -3.91
N GLU A 55 -12.79 -8.46 -3.00
CA GLU A 55 -13.96 -7.63 -3.31
C GLU A 55 -13.55 -6.17 -3.37
N TRP A 56 -14.00 -5.46 -4.41
CA TRP A 56 -13.58 -4.10 -4.70
C TRP A 56 -14.75 -3.13 -4.69
N LEU A 57 -14.55 -2.01 -4.03
CA LEU A 57 -15.48 -0.88 -3.96
C LEU A 57 -14.93 0.25 -4.84
N LEU A 58 -15.82 1.01 -5.47
CA LEU A 58 -15.42 2.27 -6.12
C LEU A 58 -15.61 3.41 -5.13
N LEU A 59 -14.55 4.18 -4.90
CA LEU A 59 -14.61 5.38 -4.06
C LEU A 59 -14.98 6.62 -4.90
N ALA A 60 -15.09 7.77 -4.25
CA ALA A 60 -15.56 9.01 -4.91
C ALA A 60 -14.61 9.52 -6.00
N SER A 61 -13.33 9.16 -5.97
CA SER A 61 -12.40 9.43 -7.08
C SER A 61 -12.56 8.48 -8.27
N GLY A 62 -13.28 7.37 -8.11
CA GLY A 62 -13.31 6.25 -9.06
C GLY A 62 -12.18 5.23 -8.85
N ALA A 63 -11.24 5.46 -7.93
CA ALA A 63 -10.21 4.48 -7.62
C ALA A 63 -10.78 3.25 -6.87
N PRO A 64 -10.31 2.03 -7.20
CA PRO A 64 -10.76 0.81 -6.56
C PRO A 64 -10.16 0.65 -5.15
N ALA A 65 -11.02 0.46 -4.17
CA ALA A 65 -10.67 0.17 -2.79
C ALA A 65 -11.00 -1.28 -2.43
N LEU A 66 -10.07 -1.96 -1.76
CA LEU A 66 -10.22 -3.33 -1.34
C LEU A 66 -11.11 -3.39 -0.09
N ALA A 67 -12.25 -4.08 -0.17
CA ALA A 67 -13.20 -4.17 0.94
C ALA A 67 -12.61 -4.83 2.20
N SER A 68 -11.65 -5.74 2.02
CA SER A 68 -10.96 -6.40 3.14
C SER A 68 -9.85 -5.55 3.76
N ALA A 69 -9.38 -4.46 3.14
CA ALA A 69 -8.24 -3.68 3.64
C ALA A 69 -8.46 -3.18 5.08
N LEU A 70 -7.40 -2.99 5.85
CA LEU A 70 -7.46 -2.36 7.19
C LEU A 70 -7.86 -0.89 7.07
N ALA A 71 -7.37 -0.23 6.03
CA ALA A 71 -7.74 1.14 5.67
C ALA A 71 -7.54 1.32 4.15
N SER A 72 -8.40 2.12 3.54
CA SER A 72 -8.29 2.54 2.15
C SER A 72 -8.38 4.06 2.07
N PHE A 73 -7.33 4.69 1.54
CA PHE A 73 -7.26 6.15 1.37
C PHE A 73 -7.60 6.50 -0.07
N ASP A 74 -8.62 7.32 -0.27
CA ASP A 74 -9.03 7.83 -1.58
C ASP A 74 -8.28 9.12 -1.89
N CYS A 75 -7.40 9.11 -2.88
CA CYS A 75 -6.50 10.23 -3.16
C CYS A 75 -6.73 10.83 -4.54
N ARG A 76 -6.76 12.17 -4.61
CA ARG A 76 -6.65 12.91 -5.87
C ARG A 76 -5.25 13.46 -6.02
N VAL A 77 -4.62 13.25 -7.18
CA VAL A 77 -3.27 13.74 -7.46
C VAL A 77 -3.28 15.27 -7.49
N ALA A 78 -2.53 15.87 -6.57
CA ALA A 78 -2.36 17.32 -6.48
C ALA A 78 -1.07 17.78 -7.21
N SER A 79 -0.02 16.97 -7.16
CA SER A 79 1.21 17.20 -7.91
C SER A 79 1.99 15.90 -8.13
N SER A 80 2.95 15.95 -9.05
CA SER A 80 3.85 14.82 -9.32
C SER A 80 5.27 15.29 -9.57
N LEU A 81 6.25 14.49 -9.16
CA LEU A 81 7.67 14.74 -9.37
C LEU A 81 8.32 13.51 -10.02
N ASP A 82 8.95 13.72 -11.17
CA ASP A 82 9.75 12.68 -11.82
C ASP A 82 11.13 12.55 -11.17
N HIS A 83 11.53 11.31 -10.86
CA HIS A 83 12.82 11.02 -10.25
C HIS A 83 13.37 9.65 -10.70
N GLY A 84 14.46 9.69 -11.49
CA GLY A 84 15.05 8.47 -12.04
C GLY A 84 14.05 7.68 -12.87
N THR A 85 13.75 6.44 -12.49
CA THR A 85 12.77 5.56 -13.16
C THR A 85 11.35 5.67 -12.62
N HIS A 86 11.13 6.50 -11.59
CA HIS A 86 9.85 6.60 -10.89
C HIS A 86 9.25 8.01 -11.02
N THR A 87 7.93 8.08 -10.82
CA THR A 87 7.23 9.32 -10.51
C THR A 87 6.72 9.23 -9.06
N VAL A 88 6.97 10.28 -8.29
CA VAL A 88 6.37 10.51 -6.97
C VAL A 88 5.06 11.24 -7.19
N PHE A 89 3.92 10.61 -6.87
CA PHE A 89 2.62 11.26 -6.89
C PHE A 89 2.28 11.74 -5.48
N LEU A 90 1.97 13.03 -5.34
CA LEU A 90 1.43 13.61 -4.11
C LEU A 90 -0.09 13.70 -4.27
N GLY A 91 -0.81 13.00 -3.41
CA GLY A 91 -2.28 12.95 -3.44
C GLY A 91 -2.90 13.57 -2.19
N GLU A 92 -3.87 14.45 -2.40
CA GLU A 92 -4.76 14.91 -1.35
C GLU A 92 -5.76 13.81 -1.01
N VAL A 93 -5.84 13.44 0.27
CA VAL A 93 -6.77 12.42 0.75
C VAL A 93 -8.18 13.01 0.82
N ALA A 94 -9.02 12.62 -0.11
CA ALA A 94 -10.41 13.07 -0.23
C ALA A 94 -11.40 12.16 0.52
N GLY A 95 -10.99 10.95 0.91
CA GLY A 95 -11.82 9.98 1.60
C GLY A 95 -11.02 8.88 2.29
N LEU A 96 -11.66 8.24 3.27
CA LEU A 96 -11.10 7.13 4.04
C LEU A 96 -12.18 6.09 4.27
N VAL A 97 -11.87 4.82 3.97
CA VAL A 97 -12.66 3.67 4.41
C VAL A 97 -11.84 2.90 5.43
N LEU A 98 -12.43 2.65 6.60
CA LEU A 98 -11.82 1.83 7.64
C LEU A 98 -12.41 0.43 7.57
N GLY A 99 -11.54 -0.57 7.45
CA GLY A 99 -11.95 -1.95 7.55
C GLY A 99 -12.04 -2.44 8.99
N ARG A 100 -12.33 -3.73 9.14
CA ARG A 100 -12.32 -4.39 10.45
C ARG A 100 -10.93 -4.33 11.07
N ARG A 101 -10.84 -4.38 12.40
CA ARG A 101 -9.54 -4.56 13.08
C ARG A 101 -8.85 -5.84 12.57
N GLY A 102 -7.52 -5.83 12.56
CA GLY A 102 -6.69 -6.93 12.08
C GLY A 102 -5.21 -6.59 12.16
N LYS A 103 -4.36 -7.51 11.70
CA LYS A 103 -2.91 -7.32 11.65
C LYS A 103 -2.50 -6.93 10.22
N PRO A 104 -1.60 -5.96 10.03
CA PRO A 104 -1.13 -5.59 8.70
C PRO A 104 -0.27 -6.70 8.09
N LEU A 105 -0.30 -6.79 6.75
CA LEU A 105 0.72 -7.52 6.01
C LEU A 105 2.01 -6.72 6.04
N LEU A 106 3.11 -7.36 6.41
CA LEU A 106 4.43 -6.75 6.34
C LEU A 106 5.22 -7.34 5.18
N TYR A 107 6.17 -6.57 4.66
CA TYR A 107 7.14 -7.03 3.69
C TYR A 107 8.55 -6.60 4.14
N ALA A 108 9.43 -7.56 4.38
CA ALA A 108 10.79 -7.34 4.86
C ALA A 108 11.72 -8.41 4.28
N SER A 109 12.95 -8.02 3.93
CA SER A 109 13.96 -8.95 3.39
C SER A 109 13.47 -9.81 2.22
N GLY A 110 12.63 -9.25 1.36
CA GLY A 110 12.07 -9.96 0.20
C GLY A 110 10.97 -10.97 0.52
N GLN A 111 10.41 -10.95 1.74
CA GLN A 111 9.42 -11.92 2.19
C GLN A 111 8.24 -11.23 2.90
N TYR A 112 7.06 -11.84 2.80
CA TYR A 112 5.92 -11.44 3.61
C TYR A 112 6.12 -11.86 5.06
N ALA A 113 5.72 -10.97 5.97
CA ALA A 113 5.84 -11.18 7.41
C ALA A 113 4.58 -10.70 8.14
N ARG A 114 4.54 -10.99 9.44
CA ARG A 114 3.44 -10.62 10.35
C ARG A 114 3.99 -9.93 11.60
N LEU A 115 3.20 -9.04 12.19
CA LEU A 115 3.52 -8.46 13.49
C LEU A 115 3.48 -9.53 14.59
N ILE A 116 4.53 -9.54 15.40
CA ILE A 116 4.59 -10.23 16.68
C ILE A 116 4.71 -9.13 17.76
N PRO A 117 3.82 -9.11 18.77
CA PRO A 117 3.96 -8.16 19.86
C PRO A 117 5.31 -8.31 20.54
N LEU A 118 6.00 -7.19 20.77
CA LEU A 118 7.15 -7.18 21.65
C LEU A 118 6.63 -7.21 23.09
N ALA A 119 7.04 -8.20 23.86
CA ALA A 119 6.86 -8.15 25.30
C ALA A 119 7.80 -7.05 25.84
N HIS A 120 7.24 -6.08 26.56
CA HIS A 120 8.02 -5.02 27.17
C HIS A 120 9.03 -5.65 28.16
N GLY A 121 10.32 -5.41 27.96
CA GLY A 121 11.39 -6.01 28.77
C GLY A 121 11.77 -7.45 28.42
N ALA A 122 11.22 -8.04 27.35
CA ALA A 122 11.78 -9.29 26.83
C ALA A 122 13.19 -9.04 26.27
N PRO A 123 14.15 -9.95 26.51
CA PRO A 123 15.47 -9.82 25.92
C PRO A 123 15.35 -9.77 24.40
N LEU A 124 16.18 -8.95 23.77
CA LEU A 124 16.26 -8.90 22.32
C LEU A 124 16.59 -10.31 21.79
N PRO A 125 16.08 -10.69 20.60
CA PRO A 125 16.53 -11.91 19.94
C PRO A 125 18.07 -11.90 19.82
N GLU A 126 18.72 -13.06 20.00
CA GLU A 126 20.18 -13.18 19.89
C GLU A 126 20.69 -12.52 18.59
N GLY A 127 21.66 -11.61 18.69
CA GLY A 127 22.26 -10.89 17.56
C GLY A 127 21.71 -9.48 17.28
N PHE A 128 20.77 -8.96 18.08
CA PHE A 128 20.27 -7.58 17.98
C PHE A 128 20.94 -6.58 18.95
N ASP A 129 21.92 -7.03 19.75
CA ASP A 129 22.60 -6.22 20.77
C ASP A 129 23.52 -5.12 20.19
N HIS A 130 23.69 -5.06 18.87
CA HIS A 130 24.66 -4.18 18.20
C HIS A 130 24.08 -2.84 17.71
N TRP A 131 22.77 -2.61 17.86
CA TRP A 131 22.06 -1.45 17.31
C TRP A 131 21.67 -0.40 18.36
N VAL A 132 22.22 -0.46 19.58
CA VAL A 132 21.82 0.43 20.69
C VAL A 132 22.69 1.69 20.82
N ASP A 133 23.71 1.87 19.96
CA ASP A 133 24.64 3.01 20.03
C ASP A 133 24.57 3.90 18.77
N VAL A 134 23.46 4.62 18.57
CA VAL A 134 23.38 5.82 17.68
C VAL A 134 22.52 6.92 18.29
#